data_AF-A0A1X0T0K6-F1
#
_entry.id   AF-A0A1X0T0K6-F1
#
_cell.length_a   1.000
_cell.length_b   1.000
_cell.length_c   1.000
_cell.angle_alpha   90.00
_cell.angle_beta   90.00
_cell.angle_gamma   90.00
#
_symmetry.space_group_name_H-M   'P 1'
#
loop_
_entity.id
_entity.type
_entity.pdbx_description
1 polymer ?
#
loop_
_entity_poly.entity_id
_entity_poly.type
_entity_poly.pdbx_seq_one_letter_code
_entity_poly.pdbx_strand_id
1 'polypeptide(L)'
;MAFALHQYLVERGIVQFMNETSFLFPDILTTENPAAAASKRMNRILRSAGAGGRAVGETFHSIRTRAITHYRRHVPDAVRIQAGHAAADVHESYDWAEVTPELVPRVATCPLPEGISFDPIGAWDFSVLKKLAADEPRKQTFTGYRRGVR
;
A
#
# COMPACT_ATOMS: atom_id res chain seq x y z
N MET A 1 19.97 -1.44 0.33
CA MET A 1 18.64 -2.03 0.58
C MET A 1 17.80 -1.90 -0.67
N ALA A 2 17.71 -2.96 -1.46
CA ALA A 2 16.78 -3.02 -2.59
C ALA A 2 15.35 -3.35 -2.13
N PHE A 3 14.37 -2.58 -2.63
CA PHE A 3 12.94 -2.82 -2.47
C PHE A 3 12.33 -2.97 -3.85
N ALA A 4 11.76 -4.14 -4.14
CA ALA A 4 11.10 -4.38 -5.42
C ALA A 4 9.63 -3.91 -5.36
N LEU A 5 9.26 -3.03 -6.28
CA LEU A 5 7.87 -2.65 -6.54
C LEU A 5 7.24 -3.62 -7.54
N HIS A 6 5.96 -3.91 -7.35
CA HIS A 6 5.21 -4.74 -8.27
C HIS A 6 5.05 -4.06 -9.64
N GLN A 7 5.25 -4.80 -10.73
CA GLN A 7 5.21 -4.31 -12.11
C GLN A 7 3.88 -3.61 -12.43
N TYR A 8 2.77 -4.14 -11.92
CA TYR A 8 1.46 -3.48 -11.93
C TYR A 8 1.50 -1.98 -11.55
N LEU A 9 2.28 -1.59 -10.53
CA LEU A 9 2.37 -0.18 -10.13
C LEU A 9 3.15 0.67 -11.16
N VAL A 10 4.15 0.06 -11.81
CA VAL A 10 4.94 0.69 -12.88
C VAL A 10 4.07 0.89 -14.12
N GLU A 11 3.37 -0.16 -14.56
CA GLU A 11 2.50 -0.16 -15.74
C GLU A 11 1.34 0.83 -15.61
N ARG A 12 0.85 1.06 -14.39
CA ARG A 12 -0.17 2.06 -14.11
C ARG A 12 0.39 3.48 -13.93
N GLY A 13 1.70 3.70 -14.12
CA GLY A 13 2.29 5.04 -14.04
C GLY A 13 2.43 5.59 -12.61
N ILE A 14 2.18 4.79 -11.57
CA ILE A 14 2.28 5.24 -10.18
C ILE A 14 3.72 5.61 -9.81
N VAL A 15 4.69 4.82 -10.29
CA VAL A 15 6.11 5.11 -10.04
C VAL A 15 6.52 6.42 -10.69
N GLN A 16 6.09 6.64 -11.94
CA GLN A 16 6.33 7.92 -12.62
C GLN A 16 5.69 9.08 -11.85
N PHE A 17 4.43 8.94 -11.42
CA PHE A 17 3.75 9.93 -10.60
C PHE A 17 4.55 10.27 -9.33
N MET A 18 4.98 9.25 -8.58
CA MET A 18 5.74 9.44 -7.34
C MET A 18 7.10 10.11 -7.57
N ASN A 19 7.77 9.84 -8.69
CA ASN A 19 9.01 10.54 -9.04
C ASN A 19 8.80 12.04 -9.27
N GLU A 20 7.60 12.44 -9.72
CA GLU A 20 7.27 13.84 -9.96
C GLU A 20 6.68 14.55 -8.73
N THR A 21 5.97 13.84 -7.85
CA THR A 21 5.28 14.43 -6.68
C THR A 21 5.93 14.14 -5.33
N SER A 22 7.00 13.34 -5.29
CA SER A 22 7.67 12.79 -4.10
C SER A 22 6.83 11.82 -3.24
N PHE A 23 5.51 12.02 -3.14
CA PHE A 23 4.61 11.19 -2.33
C PHE A 23 3.31 10.88 -3.05
N LEU A 24 2.77 9.68 -2.79
CA LEU A 24 1.48 9.25 -3.34
C LEU A 24 0.29 9.97 -2.69
N PHE A 25 0.42 10.33 -1.41
CA PHE A 25 -0.63 10.97 -0.61
C PHE A 25 -0.04 12.17 0.15
N PRO A 26 0.28 13.29 -0.51
CA PRO A 26 1.00 14.41 0.10
C PRO A 26 0.25 15.01 1.30
N ASP A 27 -1.08 15.14 1.22
CA ASP A 27 -1.91 15.69 2.30
C ASP A 27 -1.76 14.94 3.63
N ILE A 28 -1.46 13.64 3.60
CA ILE A 28 -1.37 12.86 4.83
C ILE A 28 -0.18 13.28 5.69
N LEU A 29 0.87 13.80 5.05
CA LEU A 29 2.09 14.28 5.69
C LEU A 29 1.89 15.59 6.44
N THR A 30 0.78 16.28 6.20
CA THR A 30 0.42 17.53 6.92
C THR A 30 -0.20 17.26 8.28
N THR A 31 -0.54 16.02 8.57
CA THR A 31 -1.10 15.62 9.87
C THR A 31 0.01 15.39 10.89
N GLU A 32 -0.27 15.64 12.17
CA GLU A 32 0.68 15.44 13.27
C GLU A 32 1.19 13.98 13.36
N ASN A 33 0.33 13.01 13.00
CA ASN A 33 0.70 11.61 12.94
C ASN A 33 0.13 10.96 11.66
N PRO A 34 0.89 10.98 10.55
CA PRO A 34 0.45 10.47 9.26
C PRO A 34 0.03 9.01 9.30
N ALA A 35 0.74 8.16 10.05
CA ALA A 35 0.42 6.74 10.18
C ALA A 35 -0.92 6.52 10.91
N ALA A 36 -1.16 7.25 12.00
CA ALA A 36 -2.43 7.20 12.72
C ALA A 36 -3.58 7.73 11.86
N ALA A 37 -3.36 8.81 11.10
CA ALA A 37 -4.34 9.37 10.18
C ALA A 37 -4.71 8.37 9.07
N ALA A 38 -3.71 7.71 8.46
CA ALA A 38 -3.89 6.65 7.46
C ALA A 38 -4.74 5.50 8.03
N SER A 39 -4.32 4.97 9.17
CA SER A 39 -5.00 3.86 9.84
C SER A 39 -6.44 4.21 10.16
N LYS A 40 -6.70 5.40 10.74
CA LYS A 40 -8.07 5.84 11.08
C LYS A 40 -8.96 5.98 9.85
N ARG A 41 -8.45 6.54 8.75
CA ARG A 41 -9.21 6.73 7.50
C ARG A 41 -9.50 5.39 6.84
N MET A 42 -8.51 4.52 6.72
CA MET A 42 -8.67 3.18 6.14
C MET A 42 -9.59 2.30 6.97
N ASN A 43 -9.47 2.30 8.30
CA ASN A 43 -10.38 1.58 9.18
C ASN A 43 -11.83 2.06 9.06
N ARG A 44 -12.06 3.35 8.78
CA ARG A 44 -13.40 3.87 8.50
C ARG A 44 -13.96 3.30 7.20
N ILE A 45 -13.14 3.24 6.15
CA ILE A 45 -13.52 2.64 4.86
C ILE A 45 -13.86 1.16 5.05
N LEU A 46 -12.99 0.39 5.72
CA LEU A 46 -13.21 -1.02 6.02
C LEU A 46 -14.53 -1.24 6.78
N ARG A 47 -14.79 -0.46 7.83
CA ARG A 47 -16.08 -0.53 8.56
C ARG A 47 -17.27 -0.19 7.68
N SER A 48 -17.18 0.86 6.85
CA SER A 48 -18.28 1.23 5.95
C SER A 48 -18.55 0.17 4.87
N ALA A 49 -17.55 -0.63 4.52
CA ALA A 49 -17.66 -1.77 3.62
C ALA A 49 -18.10 -3.06 4.34
N GLY A 50 -18.41 -3.02 5.64
CA GLY A 50 -18.90 -4.17 6.40
C GLY A 50 -17.82 -5.07 7.01
N ALA A 51 -16.53 -4.73 6.90
CA ALA A 51 -15.41 -5.53 7.43
C ALA A 51 -15.25 -5.46 8.98
N GLY A 52 -16.32 -5.13 9.71
CA GLY A 52 -16.31 -4.83 11.15
C GLY A 52 -16.90 -5.91 12.06
N GLY A 53 -16.77 -7.20 11.72
CA GLY A 53 -17.39 -8.32 12.46
C GLY A 53 -16.57 -8.90 13.61
N ARG A 54 -17.20 -8.94 14.80
CA ARG A 54 -16.95 -9.61 16.11
C ARG A 54 -15.51 -9.81 16.62
N ALA A 55 -15.27 -9.20 17.79
CA ALA A 55 -14.10 -9.27 18.70
C ALA A 55 -12.86 -8.45 18.30
N VAL A 56 -12.31 -8.61 17.09
CA VAL A 56 -11.18 -7.80 16.58
C VAL A 56 -11.39 -7.59 15.08
N GLY A 57 -12.01 -6.49 14.69
CA GLY A 57 -12.27 -6.22 13.26
C GLY A 57 -10.98 -6.09 12.46
N GLU A 58 -11.05 -6.41 11.16
CA GLU A 58 -9.95 -6.19 10.21
C GLU A 58 -9.49 -4.72 10.29
N THR A 59 -8.19 -4.52 10.49
CA THR A 59 -7.58 -3.19 10.55
C THR A 59 -6.79 -2.90 9.29
N PHE A 60 -6.39 -1.65 9.10
CA PHE A 60 -5.49 -1.28 8.02
C PHE A 60 -4.19 -2.11 8.03
N HIS A 61 -3.69 -2.47 9.22
CA HIS A 61 -2.52 -3.33 9.35
C HIS A 61 -2.80 -4.78 8.91
N SER A 62 -4.03 -5.29 9.08
CA SER A 62 -4.40 -6.65 8.65
C SER A 62 -4.22 -6.86 7.14
N ILE A 63 -4.33 -5.79 6.34
CA ILE A 63 -4.06 -5.82 4.89
C ILE A 63 -2.62 -6.28 4.61
N ARG A 64 -1.65 -5.85 5.43
CA ARG A 64 -0.26 -6.27 5.30
C ARG A 64 -0.10 -7.76 5.56
N THR A 65 -0.74 -8.30 6.60
CA THR A 65 -0.72 -9.74 6.91
C THR A 65 -1.30 -10.57 5.76
N ARG A 66 -2.38 -10.09 5.13
CA ARG A 66 -2.97 -10.73 3.95
C ARG A 66 -2.03 -10.69 2.75
N ALA A 67 -1.37 -9.54 2.50
CA ALA A 67 -0.37 -9.42 1.46
C ALA A 67 0.80 -10.40 1.68
N ILE A 68 1.35 -10.47 2.89
CA ILE A 68 2.42 -11.43 3.23
C ILE A 68 1.97 -12.86 2.95
N THR A 69 0.76 -13.22 3.40
CA THR A 69 0.21 -14.57 3.21
C THR A 69 0.09 -14.95 1.72
N HIS A 70 -0.32 -14.00 0.89
CA HIS A 70 -0.39 -14.17 -0.56
C HIS A 70 1.00 -14.34 -1.18
N TYR A 71 1.88 -13.35 -0.97
CA TYR A 71 3.22 -13.34 -1.57
C TYR A 71 4.09 -14.51 -1.12
N ARG A 72 3.90 -15.01 0.11
CA ARG A 72 4.66 -16.16 0.64
C ARG A 72 4.49 -17.43 -0.20
N ARG A 73 3.38 -17.57 -0.95
CA ARG A 73 3.14 -18.71 -1.84
C ARG A 73 3.99 -18.67 -3.12
N HIS A 74 4.51 -17.50 -3.48
CA HIS A 74 5.23 -17.28 -4.74
C HIS A 74 6.70 -16.87 -4.52
N VAL A 75 6.95 -16.06 -3.49
CA VAL A 75 8.25 -15.46 -3.15
C VAL A 75 8.53 -15.53 -1.63
N PRO A 76 8.59 -16.74 -1.03
CA PRO A 76 8.73 -16.91 0.41
C PRO A 76 9.98 -16.25 1.01
N ASP A 77 11.08 -16.21 0.24
CA ASP A 77 12.36 -15.65 0.69
C ASP A 77 12.30 -14.11 0.71
N ALA A 78 11.74 -13.51 -0.34
CA ALA A 78 11.69 -12.06 -0.48
C ALA A 78 10.57 -11.39 0.33
N VAL A 79 9.45 -12.08 0.59
CA VAL A 79 8.29 -11.46 1.28
C VAL A 79 8.62 -11.03 2.71
N ARG A 80 9.48 -11.79 3.41
CA ARG A 80 9.91 -11.44 4.78
C ARG A 80 10.76 -10.17 4.77
N ILE A 81 11.69 -10.08 3.82
CA ILE A 81 12.58 -8.93 3.62
C ILE A 81 11.77 -7.69 3.22
N GLN A 82 10.84 -7.84 2.27
CA GLN A 82 9.90 -6.79 1.82
C GLN A 82 8.97 -6.32 2.96
N ALA A 83 8.62 -7.23 3.87
CA ALA A 83 7.92 -6.92 5.09
C ALA A 83 8.86 -6.44 6.22
N GLY A 84 10.15 -6.20 5.99
CA GLY A 84 11.06 -5.72 7.03
C GLY A 84 11.03 -6.57 8.31
N HIS A 85 10.79 -7.87 8.20
CA HIS A 85 10.90 -8.78 9.33
C HIS A 85 12.37 -9.00 9.65
N ALA A 86 12.72 -8.98 10.94
CA ALA A 86 14.06 -9.30 11.39
C ALA A 86 14.43 -10.75 11.03
N ALA A 87 15.73 -10.99 10.86
CA ALA A 87 16.29 -12.33 10.77
C ALA A 87 15.90 -13.13 12.03
N ALA A 88 15.52 -14.39 11.85
CA ALA A 88 15.16 -15.27 12.97
C ALA A 88 16.40 -15.79 13.70
N ASP A 89 17.54 -15.89 13.01
CA ASP A 89 18.81 -16.35 13.57
C ASP A 89 20.03 -15.73 12.89
N VAL A 90 21.23 -16.10 13.39
CA VAL A 90 22.53 -15.60 12.91
C VAL A 90 22.84 -16.09 11.48
N HIS A 91 22.36 -17.26 11.07
CA HIS A 91 22.60 -17.76 9.72
C HIS A 91 21.75 -17.02 8.70
N GLU A 92 20.48 -16.75 9.02
CA GLU A 92 19.60 -15.88 8.24
C GLU A 92 20.16 -14.44 8.20
N SER A 93 20.95 -14.03 9.21
CA SER A 93 21.59 -12.71 9.24
C SER A 93 22.70 -12.47 8.19
N TYR A 94 23.09 -13.47 7.41
CA TYR A 94 23.99 -13.26 6.26
C TYR A 94 23.24 -12.91 4.97
N ASP A 95 22.02 -13.43 4.80
CA ASP A 95 21.22 -13.29 3.57
C ASP A 95 19.99 -12.37 3.73
N TRP A 96 19.66 -11.95 4.97
CA TRP A 96 18.48 -11.14 5.29
C TRP A 96 18.50 -9.68 4.79
N ALA A 97 19.68 -9.15 4.46
CA ALA A 97 19.86 -7.70 4.42
C ALA A 97 19.07 -7.05 3.28
N GLU A 98 18.97 -7.73 2.12
CA GLU A 98 18.42 -7.12 0.90
C GLU A 98 17.71 -8.13 0.00
N VAL A 99 16.70 -7.66 -0.74
CA VAL A 99 16.14 -8.43 -1.85
C VAL A 99 17.20 -8.48 -2.96
N THR A 100 17.78 -9.66 -3.21
CA THR A 100 18.84 -9.80 -4.21
C THR A 100 18.35 -9.47 -5.62
N PRO A 101 19.24 -9.10 -6.56
CA PRO A 101 18.85 -8.83 -7.95
C PRO A 101 18.04 -9.96 -8.61
N GLU A 102 18.28 -11.21 -8.23
CA GLU A 102 17.56 -12.39 -8.73
C GLU A 102 16.13 -12.49 -8.17
N LEU A 103 15.92 -11.99 -6.95
CA LEU A 103 14.60 -11.96 -6.30
C LEU A 103 13.74 -10.78 -6.77
N VAL A 104 14.35 -9.68 -7.24
CA VAL A 104 13.62 -8.49 -7.69
C VAL A 104 12.59 -8.81 -8.79
N PRO A 105 12.92 -9.50 -9.91
CA PRO A 105 11.94 -9.84 -10.94
C PRO A 105 10.83 -10.74 -10.41
N ARG A 106 11.15 -11.67 -9.50
CA ARG A 106 10.17 -12.60 -8.91
C ARG A 106 9.14 -11.85 -8.06
N VAL A 107 9.57 -10.87 -7.29
CA VAL A 107 8.64 -10.02 -6.51
C VAL A 107 7.84 -9.11 -7.46
N ALA A 108 8.52 -8.50 -8.43
CA ALA A 108 7.89 -7.55 -9.35
C ALA A 108 6.78 -8.18 -10.21
N THR A 109 6.91 -9.47 -10.55
CA THR A 109 6.00 -10.20 -11.44
C THR A 109 5.12 -11.23 -10.71
N CYS A 110 5.12 -11.23 -9.38
CA CYS A 110 4.28 -12.14 -8.61
C CYS A 110 2.80 -11.99 -9.03
N PRO A 111 2.03 -13.08 -9.19
CA PRO A 111 0.62 -12.96 -9.51
C PRO A 111 -0.12 -12.08 -8.50
N LEU A 112 -1.02 -11.22 -8.96
CA LEU A 112 -1.93 -10.50 -8.08
C LEU A 112 -2.95 -11.47 -7.46
N PRO A 113 -3.49 -11.18 -6.26
CA PRO A 113 -4.53 -12.02 -5.65
C PRO A 113 -5.77 -12.16 -6.54
N GLU A 114 -6.24 -13.39 -6.71
CA GLU A 114 -7.47 -13.69 -7.43
C GLU A 114 -8.70 -13.10 -6.72
N GLY A 115 -9.71 -12.71 -7.50
CA GLY A 115 -10.97 -12.16 -6.99
C GLY A 115 -10.86 -10.75 -6.41
N ILE A 116 -9.70 -10.09 -6.50
CA ILE A 116 -9.52 -8.69 -6.14
C ILE A 116 -9.34 -7.87 -7.41
N SER A 117 -10.28 -6.95 -7.68
CA SER A 117 -10.09 -5.96 -8.75
C SER A 117 -9.17 -4.85 -8.25
N PHE A 118 -8.11 -4.60 -9.02
CA PHE A 118 -7.19 -3.46 -8.85
C PHE A 118 -7.50 -2.33 -9.85
N ASP A 119 -8.58 -2.45 -10.61
CA ASP A 119 -9.00 -1.50 -11.64
C ASP A 119 -9.16 -0.05 -11.13
N PRO A 120 -9.60 0.20 -9.89
CA PRO A 120 -9.67 1.58 -9.38
C PRO A 120 -8.34 2.32 -9.43
N ILE A 121 -7.21 1.62 -9.34
CA ILE A 121 -5.86 2.22 -9.49
C ILE A 121 -5.61 2.61 -10.95
N GLY A 122 -6.05 1.79 -11.90
CA GLY A 122 -5.93 2.07 -13.33
C GLY A 122 -6.85 3.19 -13.82
N ALA A 123 -7.87 3.55 -13.03
CA ALA A 123 -8.80 4.64 -13.32
C ALA A 123 -8.34 6.00 -12.75
N TRP A 124 -7.17 6.08 -12.12
CA TRP A 124 -6.66 7.34 -11.57
C TRP A 124 -6.22 8.30 -12.69
N ASP A 125 -6.76 9.51 -12.66
CA ASP A 125 -6.24 10.62 -13.45
C ASP A 125 -5.07 11.28 -12.69
N PHE A 126 -3.85 10.89 -13.06
CA PHE A 126 -2.65 11.44 -12.44
C PHE A 126 -2.48 12.94 -12.69
N SER A 127 -3.09 13.52 -13.73
CA SER A 127 -3.03 14.97 -13.94
C SER A 127 -3.83 15.72 -12.87
N VAL A 128 -5.00 15.20 -12.51
CA VAL A 128 -5.82 15.72 -11.40
C VAL A 128 -5.09 15.53 -10.07
N LEU A 129 -4.50 14.35 -9.84
CA LEU A 129 -3.75 14.09 -8.62
C LEU A 129 -2.52 14.99 -8.48
N LYS A 130 -1.79 15.27 -9.57
CA LYS A 130 -0.64 16.20 -9.58
C LYS A 130 -1.07 17.61 -9.23
N LYS A 131 -2.20 18.07 -9.79
CA LYS A 131 -2.77 19.38 -9.46
C LYS A 131 -3.13 19.48 -7.97
N LEU A 132 -3.82 18.46 -7.44
CA LEU A 132 -4.16 18.41 -6.02
C LEU A 132 -2.93 18.34 -5.11
N ALA A 133 -1.85 17.68 -5.55
CA ALA A 133 -0.59 17.60 -4.84
C ALA A 133 0.21 18.92 -4.84
N ALA A 134 0.07 19.71 -5.90
CA ALA A 134 0.74 21.01 -6.04
C ALA A 134 -0.01 22.15 -5.34
N ASP A 135 -1.33 22.05 -5.23
CA ASP A 135 -2.12 22.98 -4.43
C ASP A 135 -1.71 22.85 -2.95
N GLU A 136 -1.55 23.99 -2.25
CA GLU A 136 -1.29 23.95 -0.80
C GLU A 136 -2.37 23.09 -0.11
N PRO A 137 -1.99 22.20 0.83
CA PRO A 137 -2.92 21.33 1.51
C PRO A 137 -3.93 22.18 2.28
N ARG A 138 -5.09 22.41 1.64
CA ARG A 138 -6.20 23.12 2.26
C ARG A 138 -6.65 22.24 3.41
N LYS A 139 -6.76 22.80 4.62
CA LYS A 139 -7.49 22.17 5.74
C LYS A 139 -8.96 22.03 5.35
N GLN A 140 -9.28 21.10 4.45
CA GLN A 140 -10.64 20.74 4.14
C GLN A 140 -11.09 19.73 5.19
N THR A 141 -11.94 20.20 6.08
CA THR A 141 -12.76 19.35 6.93
C THR A 141 -13.60 18.46 6.00
N PHE A 142 -13.24 17.17 5.93
CA PHE A 142 -14.00 16.18 5.16
C PHE A 142 -15.44 16.08 5.70
N THR A 143 -16.39 16.74 5.04
CA THR A 143 -17.81 16.75 5.37
C THR A 143 -18.55 15.59 4.73
N GLY A 144 -18.11 14.37 5.04
CA GLY A 144 -18.89 13.14 4.85
C GLY A 144 -19.17 12.72 3.40
N TYR A 145 -19.38 11.41 3.21
CA TYR A 145 -19.90 10.87 1.96
C TYR A 145 -21.42 11.09 1.98
N ARG A 146 -21.97 11.96 1.14
CA ARG A 146 -23.42 12.03 0.93
C ARG A 146 -23.85 10.68 0.35
N ARG A 147 -24.55 9.87 1.15
CA ARG A 147 -25.25 8.69 0.65
C ARG A 147 -26.21 9.15 -0.44
N GLY A 148 -25.89 8.82 -1.69
CA GLY A 148 -26.86 8.89 -2.77
C GLY A 148 -27.98 7.91 -2.44
N VAL A 149 -29.14 8.46 -2.11
CA VAL A 149 -30.40 7.72 -2.12
C VAL A 149 -30.75 7.50 -3.59
N ARG A 150 -30.83 6.24 -4.00
CA ARG A 150 -31.84 5.68 -4.91
C ARG A 150 -31.71 4.16 -4.90
#